data_AF-A0A896YYI6-F1
#
_entry.id   AF-A0A896YYI6-F1
#
_cell.length_a   1.000
_cell.length_b   1.000
_cell.length_c   1.000
_cell.angle_alpha   90.00
_cell.angle_beta   90.00
_cell.angle_gamma   90.00
#
_symmetry.space_group_name_H-M   'P 1'
#
loop_
_entity.id
_entity.type
_entity.pdbx_description
1 polymer ?
#
loop_
_entity_poly.entity_id
_entity_poly.type
_entity_poly.pdbx_seq_one_letter_code
_entity_poly.pdbx_strand_id
1 'polypeptide(L)' 'MLAAAKYIGAGLACSGLIGAGAGIGLIFSALIASTARNPQLRGQLFGYAILGFALAEATGLFSLMIAFLLLYS' A
#
# COMPACT_ATOMS: atom_id res chain seq x y z
N MET A 1 17.55 -9.31 -25.83
CA MET A 1 16.16 -9.61 -25.39
C MET A 1 16.00 -9.64 -23.87
N LEU A 2 16.89 -10.28 -23.11
CA LEU A 2 16.76 -10.41 -21.66
C LEU A 2 16.71 -9.05 -20.90
N ALA A 3 17.53 -8.07 -21.29
CA ALA A 3 17.51 -6.74 -20.67
C ALA A 3 16.17 -5.99 -20.85
N ALA A 4 15.54 -6.10 -22.02
CA ALA A 4 14.23 -5.50 -22.26
C ALA A 4 13.14 -6.17 -21.41
N ALA A 5 13.21 -7.50 -21.24
CA ALA A 5 12.31 -8.24 -20.37
C ALA A 5 12.43 -7.83 -18.89
N LYS A 6 13.64 -7.49 -18.40
CA LYS A 6 13.85 -6.96 -17.04
C LYS A 6 13.11 -5.64 -16.82
N TYR A 7 13.20 -4.70 -17.77
CA TYR A 7 12.51 -3.41 -17.66
C TYR A 7 10.98 -3.56 -17.71
N ILE A 8 10.47 -4.43 -18.58
CA ILE A 8 9.03 -4.72 -18.65
C ILE A 8 8.55 -5.40 -17.36
N GLY A 9 9.29 -6.39 -16.86
CA GLY A 9 8.99 -7.09 -15.60
C GLY A 9 9.00 -6.16 -14.39
N ALA A 10 9.97 -5.25 -14.30
CA ALA A 10 10.02 -4.25 -13.22
C ALA A 10 8.84 -3.27 -13.30
N GLY A 11 8.46 -2.82 -14.50
CA GLY A 11 7.27 -1.97 -14.70
C GLY A 11 5.98 -2.68 -14.28
N LEU A 12 5.82 -3.96 -14.62
CA LEU A 12 4.68 -4.77 -14.18
C LEU A 12 4.68 -4.98 -12.67
N ALA A 13 5.84 -5.22 -12.05
CA ALA A 13 5.95 -5.37 -10.61
C ALA A 13 5.47 -4.11 -9.86
N CYS A 14 5.75 -2.91 -10.38
CA CYS A 14 5.28 -1.64 -9.80
C CYS A 14 3.76 -1.45 -9.83
N SER A 15 3.01 -2.18 -10.67
CA SER A 15 1.54 -2.09 -10.69
C SER A 15 0.89 -2.49 -9.36
N GLY A 16 1.59 -3.28 -8.53
CA GLY A 16 1.16 -3.64 -7.18
C GLY A 16 0.98 -2.44 -6.24
N LEU A 17 1.65 -1.31 -6.50
CA LEU A 17 1.49 -0.07 -5.72
C LEU A 17 0.09 0.53 -5.84
N ILE A 18 -0.64 0.23 -6.92
CA ILE A 18 -2.04 0.67 -7.09
C ILE A 18 -2.91 0.08 -5.98
N GLY A 19 -2.68 -1.20 -5.64
CA GLY A 19 -3.41 -1.87 -4.57
C GLY A 19 -3.13 -1.26 -3.19
N ALA A 20 -1.86 -0.93 -2.91
CA ALA A 20 -1.49 -0.24 -1.67
C ALA A 20 -2.15 1.14 -1.58
N GLY A 21 -2.07 1.95 -2.64
CA GLY A 21 -2.70 3.27 -2.69
C GLY A 21 -4.22 3.22 -2.49
N ALA A 22 -4.90 2.29 -3.15
CA ALA A 22 -6.34 2.08 -2.97
C ALA A 22 -6.68 1.63 -1.53
N GLY A 23 -5.89 0.71 -0.97
CA GLY A 23 -6.05 0.24 0.41
C GLY A 23 -5.94 1.37 1.44
N ILE A 24 -4.93 2.23 1.29
CA ILE A 24 -4.74 3.39 2.16
C ILE A 24 -5.93 4.35 2.07
N GLY A 25 -6.40 4.64 0.85
CA GLY A 25 -7.59 5.49 0.65
C GLY A 25 -8.84 4.93 1.34
N LEU A 26 -9.06 3.62 1.27
CA LEU A 26 -10.18 2.95 1.95
C LEU A 26 -10.04 3.00 3.47
N ILE A 27 -8.85 2.76 4.01
CA ILE A 27 -8.62 2.78 5.47
C ILE A 27 -8.87 4.18 6.04
N PHE A 28 -8.32 5.22 5.42
CA PHE A 28 -8.49 6.58 5.92
C PHE A 28 -9.90 7.14 5.68
N SER A 29 -10.58 6.78 4.59
CA SER A 29 -11.98 7.16 4.39
C SER A 29 -12.89 6.52 5.43
N ALA A 30 -12.70 5.23 5.75
CA ALA A 30 -13.42 4.55 6.81
C ALA A 30 -13.13 5.13 8.20
N LEU A 31 -11.87 5.53 8.46
CA LEU A 31 -11.49 6.21 9.69
C LEU A 31 -12.24 7.54 9.85
N ILE A 32 -12.26 8.38 8.82
CA ILE A 32 -12.94 9.68 8.86
C ILE A 32 -14.44 9.48 9.06
N ALA A 33 -15.08 8.58 8.29
CA ALA A 33 -16.50 8.30 8.42
C ALA A 33 -16.86 7.76 9.82
N SER A 34 -16.05 6.85 10.37
CA SER A 34 -16.27 6.29 11.71
C SER A 34 -16.07 7.32 12.82
N THR A 35 -15.03 8.16 12.69
CA THR A 35 -14.73 9.22 13.65
C THR A 35 -15.78 10.32 13.64
N ALA A 36 -16.34 10.65 12.47
CA ALA A 36 -17.43 11.60 12.34
C ALA A 36 -18.70 11.13 13.05
N ARG A 37 -18.96 9.82 13.10
CA ARG A 37 -20.11 9.24 13.80
C ARG A 37 -19.88 9.18 15.31
N ASN A 38 -18.71 8.72 15.75
CA ASN A 38 -18.37 8.53 17.17
C ASN A 38 -17.00 9.15 17.51
N PRO A 39 -16.94 10.46 17.81
CA PRO A 39 -15.67 11.17 18.05
C PRO A 39 -14.88 10.66 19.27
N GLN A 40 -15.58 10.10 20.26
CA GLN A 40 -15.00 9.59 21.51
C GLN A 40 -14.07 8.39 21.28
N LEU A 41 -14.30 7.60 20.22
CA LEU A 41 -13.52 6.41 19.89
C LEU A 41 -12.30 6.71 19.00
N ARG A 42 -12.05 7.99 18.68
CA ARG A 42 -10.98 8.42 17.74
C ARG A 42 -9.61 7.80 18.06
N GLY A 43 -9.22 7.74 19.34
CA GLY A 43 -7.91 7.20 19.73
C GLY A 43 -7.74 5.73 19.37
N GLN A 44 -8.76 4.91 19.66
CA GLN A 44 -8.75 3.48 19.35
C GLN A 44 -8.85 3.23 17.83
N LEU A 45 -9.76 3.94 17.15
CA LEU A 45 -9.94 3.87 15.70
C LEU A 45 -8.67 4.26 14.95
N PHE A 46 -7.96 5.29 15.41
CA PHE A 46 -6.68 5.69 14.83
C PHE A 46 -5.62 4.61 14.97
N GLY A 47 -5.54 3.93 16.11
CA GLY A 47 -4.64 2.79 16.30
C GLY A 47 -4.90 1.66 15.29
N TYR A 48 -6.17 1.30 15.07
CA TYR A 48 -6.54 0.30 14.05
C TYR A 48 -6.26 0.78 12.63
N ALA A 49 -6.48 2.07 12.33
CA ALA A 49 -6.18 2.63 11.03
C ALA A 49 -4.67 2.60 10.71
N ILE A 50 -3.81 2.92 11.69
CA ILE A 50 -2.35 2.84 11.51
C ILE A 50 -1.89 1.40 11.31
N LEU A 51 -2.44 0.44 12.05
CA LEU A 51 -2.14 -0.98 11.85
C LEU A 51 -2.52 -1.41 10.42
N GLY A 52 -3.75 -1.08 9.99
CA GLY A 52 -4.21 -1.38 8.63
C GLY A 52 -3.35 -0.69 7.56
N PHE A 53 -2.97 0.56 7.78
CA PHE A 53 -2.09 1.34 6.90
C PHE A 53 -0.73 0.67 6.76
N ALA A 54 -0.10 0.26 7.87
CA ALA A 54 1.19 -0.41 7.87
C ALA A 54 1.14 -1.74 7.11
N LEU A 55 0.05 -2.51 7.26
CA LEU A 55 -0.17 -3.76 6.52
C LEU A 55 -0.34 -3.49 5.01
N ALA A 56 -1.13 -2.49 4.63
CA ALA A 56 -1.31 -2.11 3.23
C ALA A 56 0.00 -1.64 2.59
N GLU A 57 0.76 -0.79 3.28
CA GLU A 57 2.07 -0.31 2.83
C GLU A 57 3.10 -1.44 2.72
N ALA A 58 3.12 -2.40 3.66
CA ALA A 58 4.02 -3.55 3.57
C ALA A 58 3.84 -4.33 2.26
N THR A 59 2.60 -4.50 1.78
CA THR A 59 2.34 -5.14 0.48
C THR A 59 2.86 -4.33 -0.71
N GLY A 60 2.74 -3.00 -0.65
CA GLY A 60 3.30 -2.09 -1.65
C GLY A 60 4.83 -2.12 -1.67
N LEU A 61 5.45 -2.13 -0.49
CA LEU A 61 6.91 -2.23 -0.35
C LEU A 61 7.44 -3.57 -0.85
N PHE A 62 6.72 -4.68 -0.69
CA PHE A 62 7.12 -5.96 -1.30
C PHE A 62 7.09 -5.91 -2.83
N SER A 63 6.08 -5.27 -3.41
CA SER A 63 5.99 -5.05 -4.87
C SER A 63 7.17 -4.19 -5.38
N LEU A 64 7.50 -3.12 -4.66
CA LEU A 64 8.65 -2.26 -4.98
C LEU A 64 9.99 -2.99 -4.81
N MET A 65 10.12 -3.82 -3.77
CA MET A 65 11.30 -4.64 -3.53
C MET A 65 11.55 -5.57 -4.72
N ILE A 66 10.52 -6.27 -5.22
CA ILE A 66 10.64 -7.14 -6.39
C ILE A 66 11.02 -6.34 -7.64
N ALA A 67 10.45 -5.15 -7.83
CA ALA A 67 10.80 -4.29 -8.96
C ALA A 67 12.29 -3.90 -8.94
N PHE A 68 12.84 -3.55 -7.77
CA PHE A 68 14.28 -3.26 -7.65
C PHE A 68 15.15 -4.50 -7.81
N LEU A 69 14.71 -5.66 -7.32
CA LEU A 69 15.42 -6.92 -7.52
C LEU A 69 15.52 -7.25 -9.02
N LEU A 70 14.43 -7.07 -9.77
CA LEU A 70 14.42 -7.28 -11.22
C LEU A 70 15.27 -6.27 -11.99
N LEU A 71 15.45 -5.05 -11.49
CA LEU A 71 16.23 -4.01 -12.16
C LEU A 71 17.75 -4.19 -11.92
N TYR A 72 18.15 -4.50 -10.68
CA TYR A 72 19.53 -4.40 -10.21
C TYR A 72 20.22 -5.74 -9.90
N SER A 73 19.48 -6.85 -9.81
CA SER A 73 20.05 -8.20 -9.79
C SER A 73 20.20 -8.76 -11.19
#